data_AF-A0A9P0KXK0-F1
#
_entry.id   AF-A0A9P0KXK0-F1
#
_cell.length_a   1.000
_cell.length_b   1.000
_cell.length_c   1.000
_cell.angle_alpha   90.00
_cell.angle_beta   90.00
_cell.angle_gamma   90.00
#
_symmetry.space_group_name_H-M   'P 1'
#
loop_
_entity.id
_entity.type
_entity.pdbx_description
1 polymer ?
#
loop_
_entity_poly.entity_id
_entity_poly.type
_entity_poly.pdbx_seq_one_letter_code
_entity_poly.pdbx_strand_id
1 'polypeptide(L)'
;MDGTNILGLLVASVAIGVAILHLKQEAEPVADFFRALMAIAMKITTWVVRLSPIGVMFLVAHEVIKMEDLGTVIGSLGKYFGTVVVGLAIHGFLVLPTIYFLLTRKNPYTFIGQMSEAITTAFGTASSSATLPVTIRCLEDNVGVDKRIARFALPIGSVINLDGTALYEAVAAVFIAQMRDVDLNVGKLIVITITATAAAIGAAGIPQAGAVTMIMILNTLGLPATDISLIIGVDWLLDRCRTAVNVMGDSFGAAIVAHRSQKELARTTETRRTSRSNARKISVLGQAQIFVDT
;
A
#
# COMPACT_ATOMS: atom_id res chain seq x y z
N MET A 1 -16.45 -16.01 5.94
CA MET A 1 -15.56 -14.85 5.72
C MET A 1 -15.93 -14.29 4.35
N ASP A 2 -16.89 -13.38 4.30
CA ASP A 2 -17.31 -12.75 3.05
C ASP A 2 -16.48 -11.47 2.87
N GLY A 3 -15.26 -11.65 2.38
CA GLY A 3 -14.32 -10.56 2.09
C GLY A 3 -13.95 -10.55 0.61
N THR A 4 -13.75 -9.37 0.03
CA THR A 4 -13.30 -9.23 -1.36
C THR A 4 -11.89 -9.80 -1.52
N ASN A 5 -11.69 -10.73 -2.46
CA ASN A 5 -10.37 -11.31 -2.77
C ASN A 5 -9.53 -10.35 -3.62
N ILE A 6 -8.88 -9.38 -2.97
CA ILE A 6 -8.07 -8.35 -3.65
C ILE A 6 -6.88 -8.98 -4.41
N LEU A 7 -6.19 -9.95 -3.80
CA LEU A 7 -5.03 -10.60 -4.44
C LEU A 7 -5.44 -11.39 -5.70
N GLY A 8 -6.55 -12.13 -5.63
CA GLY A 8 -7.10 -12.85 -6.78
C GLY A 8 -7.52 -11.91 -7.91
N LEU A 9 -8.17 -10.79 -7.57
CA LEU A 9 -8.51 -9.75 -8.55
C LEU A 9 -7.26 -9.12 -9.17
N LEU A 10 -6.19 -8.94 -8.39
CA LEU A 10 -4.92 -8.41 -8.89
C LEU A 10 -4.27 -9.37 -9.89
N VAL A 11 -4.14 -10.66 -9.53
CA VAL A 11 -3.56 -11.68 -10.41
C VAL A 11 -4.35 -11.79 -11.71
N ALA A 12 -5.69 -11.82 -11.61
CA ALA A 12 -6.56 -11.84 -12.78
C ALA A 12 -6.40 -10.58 -13.64
N SER A 13 -6.30 -9.40 -13.03
CA SER A 13 -6.11 -8.13 -13.74
C SER A 13 -4.77 -8.08 -14.49
N VAL A 14 -3.70 -8.58 -13.89
CA VAL A 14 -2.39 -8.70 -14.56
C VAL A 14 -2.48 -9.66 -15.74
N ALA A 15 -3.08 -10.83 -15.56
CA ALA A 15 -3.26 -11.81 -16.64
C ALA A 15 -4.07 -11.24 -17.82
N ILE A 16 -5.17 -10.55 -17.53
CA ILE A 16 -5.99 -9.85 -18.54
C ILE A 16 -5.17 -8.75 -19.24
N GLY A 17 -4.41 -7.96 -18.48
CA GLY A 17 -3.54 -6.92 -19.04
C GLY A 17 -2.49 -7.46 -19.99
N VAL A 18 -1.88 -8.61 -19.66
CA VAL A 18 -0.93 -9.32 -20.53
C VAL A 18 -1.65 -9.85 -21.78
N ALA A 19 -2.85 -10.42 -21.66
CA ALA A 19 -3.62 -10.90 -22.81
C ALA A 19 -3.99 -9.76 -23.78
N ILE A 20 -4.45 -8.61 -23.26
CA ILE A 20 -4.73 -7.41 -24.06
C ILE A 20 -3.48 -6.95 -24.82
N LEU A 21 -2.30 -6.99 -24.18
CA LEU A 21 -1.04 -6.61 -24.81
C LEU A 21 -0.68 -7.52 -26.01
N HIS A 22 -1.00 -8.82 -25.92
CA HIS A 22 -0.74 -9.78 -26.99
C HIS A 22 -1.73 -9.66 -28.16
N LEU A 23 -3.01 -9.39 -27.87
CA LEU A 23 -4.08 -9.25 -28.89
C LEU A 23 -4.03 -7.91 -29.65
N LYS A 24 -3.22 -6.95 -29.20
CA LYS A 24 -2.95 -5.67 -29.88
C LYS A 24 -4.23 -4.93 -30.29
N GLN A 25 -4.48 -4.77 -31.60
CA GLN A 25 -5.59 -3.96 -32.13
C GLN A 25 -6.97 -4.56 -31.80
N GLU A 26 -7.10 -5.88 -31.75
CA GLU A 26 -8.39 -6.53 -31.46
C GLU A 26 -8.88 -6.23 -30.04
N ALA A 27 -7.96 -6.03 -29.10
CA ALA A 27 -8.27 -5.72 -27.71
C ALA A 27 -8.17 -4.23 -27.37
N GLU A 28 -7.93 -3.35 -28.35
CA GLU A 28 -7.82 -1.90 -28.12
C GLU A 28 -9.10 -1.27 -27.52
N PRO A 29 -10.32 -1.64 -27.95
CA PRO A 29 -11.55 -1.13 -27.32
C PRO A 29 -11.68 -1.50 -25.84
N VAL A 30 -11.23 -2.71 -25.45
CA VAL A 30 -11.23 -3.16 -24.06
C VAL A 30 -10.22 -2.37 -23.24
N ALA A 31 -9.03 -2.13 -23.81
CA ALA A 31 -8.02 -1.30 -23.16
C ALA A 31 -8.51 0.13 -22.93
N ASP A 32 -9.22 0.72 -23.90
CA ASP A 32 -9.80 2.05 -23.79
C ASP A 32 -10.94 2.13 -22.77
N PHE A 33 -11.79 1.10 -22.69
CA PHE A 33 -12.78 0.97 -21.63
C PHE A 33 -12.14 1.04 -20.25
N PHE A 34 -11.11 0.24 -19.97
CA PHE A 34 -10.43 0.26 -18.67
C PHE A 34 -9.71 1.58 -18.39
N ARG A 35 -9.16 2.25 -19.40
CA ARG A 35 -8.57 3.59 -19.25
C ARG A 35 -9.63 4.62 -18.86
N ALA A 36 -10.80 4.59 -19.49
CA ALA A 36 -11.91 5.47 -19.16
C ALA A 36 -12.44 5.19 -17.75
N LEU A 37 -12.61 3.91 -17.39
CA LEU A 37 -13.05 3.49 -16.07
C LEU A 37 -12.07 3.97 -14.97
N MET A 38 -10.76 3.83 -15.20
CA MET A 38 -9.75 4.35 -14.29
C MET A 38 -9.82 5.87 -14.15
N ALA A 39 -10.03 6.60 -15.25
CA ALA A 39 -10.19 8.06 -15.20
C ALA A 39 -11.43 8.48 -14.39
N ILE A 40 -12.55 7.76 -14.55
CA ILE A 40 -13.77 7.97 -13.76
C ILE A 40 -13.51 7.71 -12.27
N ALA A 41 -12.85 6.59 -11.94
CA ALA A 41 -12.49 6.26 -10.56
C ALA A 41 -11.65 7.36 -9.90
N MET A 42 -10.62 7.87 -10.60
CA MET A 42 -9.79 8.98 -10.10
C MET A 42 -10.58 10.28 -9.92
N LYS A 43 -11.57 10.54 -10.77
CA LYS A 43 -12.46 11.70 -10.63
C LYS A 43 -13.31 11.58 -9.37
N ILE A 44 -13.87 10.40 -9.11
CA ILE A 44 -14.62 10.10 -7.88
C ILE A 44 -13.72 10.25 -6.65
N THR A 45 -12.48 9.74 -6.70
CA THR A 45 -11.50 9.93 -5.63
C THR A 45 -11.29 11.40 -5.30
N THR A 46 -11.21 12.26 -6.31
CA THR A 46 -11.07 13.71 -6.09
C THR A 46 -12.26 14.30 -5.33
N TRP A 47 -13.48 13.78 -5.55
CA TRP A 47 -14.65 14.19 -4.77
C TRP A 47 -14.59 13.68 -3.33
N VAL A 48 -14.24 12.41 -3.15
CA VAL A 48 -14.09 11.79 -1.82
C VAL A 48 -13.03 12.49 -0.99
N VAL A 49 -11.88 12.82 -1.58
CA VAL A 49 -10.81 13.58 -0.92
C VAL A 49 -11.32 14.90 -0.37
N ARG A 50 -12.17 15.62 -1.10
CA ARG A 50 -12.71 16.90 -0.60
C ARG A 50 -13.55 16.72 0.66
N LEU A 51 -14.14 15.54 0.84
CA LEU A 51 -14.92 15.18 2.03
C LEU A 51 -14.06 14.55 3.13
N SER A 52 -12.82 14.14 2.83
CA SER A 52 -11.97 13.40 3.76
C SER A 52 -11.66 14.13 5.07
N PRO A 53 -11.47 15.47 5.13
CA PRO A 53 -11.19 16.14 6.41
C PRO A 53 -12.34 15.96 7.42
N ILE A 54 -13.58 15.99 6.93
CA ILE A 54 -14.77 15.79 7.75
C ILE A 54 -14.90 14.31 8.13
N GLY A 55 -14.72 13.41 7.16
CA GLY A 55 -14.80 11.96 7.40
C GLY A 55 -13.77 11.47 8.41
N VAL A 56 -12.51 11.87 8.28
CA VAL A 56 -11.42 11.51 9.20
C VAL A 56 -11.70 12.04 10.60
N MET A 57 -12.21 13.27 10.75
CA MET A 57 -12.58 13.82 12.05
C MET A 57 -13.60 12.94 12.78
N PHE A 58 -14.67 12.53 12.09
CA PHE A 58 -15.69 11.65 12.69
C PHE A 58 -15.17 10.22 12.94
N LEU A 59 -14.32 9.68 12.06
CA LEU A 59 -13.72 8.35 12.26
C LEU A 59 -12.81 8.31 13.49
N VAL A 60 -12.03 9.37 13.72
CA VAL A 60 -11.18 9.49 14.92
C VAL A 60 -12.05 9.70 16.15
N ALA A 61 -13.05 10.59 16.10
CA ALA A 61 -13.93 10.86 17.23
C ALA A 61 -14.73 9.61 17.67
N HIS A 62 -15.27 8.85 16.71
CA HIS A 62 -16.04 7.64 16.96
C HIS A 62 -15.25 6.59 17.75
N GLU A 63 -13.99 6.38 17.40
CA GLU A 63 -13.17 5.38 18.10
C GLU A 63 -12.68 5.86 19.46
N VAL A 64 -12.44 7.17 19.65
CA VAL A 64 -12.13 7.72 20.98
C VAL A 64 -13.29 7.49 21.96
N ILE A 65 -14.55 7.60 21.50
CA ILE A 65 -15.74 7.40 22.35
C ILE A 65 -15.89 5.94 22.80
N LYS A 66 -15.47 4.96 21.99
CA LYS A 66 -15.54 3.54 22.34
C LYS A 66 -14.50 3.10 23.37
N MET A 67 -13.57 3.98 23.77
CA MET A 67 -12.54 3.64 24.72
C MET A 67 -13.10 3.71 26.15
N GLU A 68 -13.43 2.56 26.75
CA GLU A 68 -14.05 2.51 28.08
C GLU A 68 -13.06 2.69 29.25
N ASP A 69 -11.74 2.50 29.05
CA ASP A 69 -10.78 2.65 30.16
C ASP A 69 -9.34 2.95 29.72
N LEU A 70 -8.90 4.20 29.92
CA LEU A 70 -7.50 4.62 29.73
C LEU A 70 -6.59 4.17 30.88
N GLY A 71 -7.14 3.86 32.06
CA GLY A 71 -6.36 3.63 33.28
C GLY A 71 -5.67 2.27 33.34
N THR A 72 -6.32 1.22 32.83
CA THR A 72 -5.82 -0.17 32.86
C THR A 72 -4.85 -0.52 31.72
N VAL A 73 -4.84 0.26 30.63
CA VAL A 73 -3.96 0.09 29.46
C VAL A 73 -2.51 0.53 29.73
N ILE A 74 -2.26 1.34 30.75
CA ILE A 74 -1.01 2.11 30.87
C ILE A 74 0.16 1.32 31.52
N GLY A 75 -0.10 0.26 32.28
CA GLY A 75 0.95 -0.44 33.04
C GLY A 75 1.92 -1.27 32.18
N SER A 76 1.44 -2.38 31.64
CA SER A 76 2.24 -3.32 30.81
C SER A 76 2.00 -3.13 29.31
N LEU A 77 0.78 -2.80 28.90
CA LEU A 77 0.44 -2.49 27.51
C LEU A 77 1.05 -1.17 27.04
N GLY A 78 1.25 -0.20 27.93
CA GLY A 78 1.88 1.08 27.60
C GLY A 78 3.30 0.94 27.05
N LYS A 79 4.10 0.03 27.61
CA LYS A 79 5.46 -0.27 27.10
C LYS A 79 5.43 -0.96 25.74
N TYR A 80 4.52 -1.92 25.56
CA TYR A 80 4.28 -2.57 24.27
C TYR A 80 3.88 -1.54 23.21
N PHE A 81 2.86 -0.74 23.50
CA PHE A 81 2.36 0.32 22.64
C PHE A 81 3.47 1.30 22.25
N GLY A 82 4.22 1.80 23.25
CA GLY A 82 5.34 2.70 23.02
C GLY A 82 6.43 2.08 22.13
N THR A 83 6.73 0.80 22.33
CA THR A 83 7.72 0.07 21.52
C THR A 83 7.29 -0.01 20.05
N VAL A 84 6.02 -0.35 19.78
CA VAL A 84 5.49 -0.41 18.42
C VAL A 84 5.50 0.98 17.79
N VAL A 85 5.00 2.01 18.48
CA VAL A 85 4.95 3.38 17.96
C VAL A 85 6.34 3.92 17.66
N VAL A 86 7.31 3.71 18.56
CA VAL A 86 8.70 4.11 18.34
C VAL A 86 9.32 3.35 17.17
N GLY A 87 9.08 2.04 17.07
CA GLY A 87 9.55 1.23 15.95
C GLY A 87 9.00 1.73 14.61
N LEU A 88 7.70 1.99 14.54
CA LEU A 88 7.03 2.54 13.36
C LEU A 88 7.55 3.95 13.02
N ALA A 89 7.77 4.80 14.03
CA ALA A 89 8.31 6.14 13.82
C ALA A 89 9.75 6.11 13.29
N ILE A 90 10.60 5.24 13.84
CA ILE A 90 11.96 5.03 13.34
C ILE A 90 11.91 4.51 11.91
N HIS A 91 11.08 3.52 11.62
CA HIS A 91 10.98 2.95 10.30
C HIS A 91 10.46 3.97 9.27
N GLY A 92 9.37 4.65 9.59
CA GLY A 92 8.69 5.62 8.71
C GLY A 92 9.45 6.94 8.53
N PHE A 93 10.10 7.47 9.56
CA PHE A 93 10.74 8.80 9.50
C PHE A 93 12.27 8.76 9.40
N LEU A 94 12.91 7.61 9.61
CA LEU A 94 14.36 7.45 9.47
C LEU A 94 14.72 6.39 8.42
N VAL A 95 14.25 5.16 8.55
CA VAL A 95 14.70 4.05 7.68
C VAL A 95 14.24 4.25 6.23
N LEU A 96 12.93 4.36 5.99
CA LEU A 96 12.38 4.55 4.64
C LEU A 96 12.88 5.85 3.98
N PRO A 97 12.90 7.01 4.67
CA PRO A 97 13.49 8.24 4.15
C PRO A 97 14.97 8.11 3.79
N THR A 98 15.75 7.39 4.60
CA THR A 98 17.17 7.15 4.33
C THR A 98 17.35 6.31 3.08
N ILE A 99 16.59 5.22 2.93
CA ILE A 99 16.63 4.37 1.73
C ILE A 99 16.26 5.20 0.49
N TYR A 100 15.20 6.00 0.57
CA TYR A 100 14.80 6.90 -0.51
C TYR A 100 15.90 7.89 -0.88
N PHE A 101 16.49 8.56 0.12
CA PHE A 101 17.55 9.54 -0.11
C PHE A 101 18.80 8.91 -0.73
N LEU A 102 19.23 7.74 -0.25
CA LEU A 102 20.40 7.05 -0.78
C LEU A 102 20.21 6.64 -2.25
N LEU A 103 19.01 6.19 -2.62
CA LEU A 103 18.72 5.67 -3.95
C LEU A 103 18.31 6.74 -4.97
N THR A 104 17.71 7.84 -4.53
CA THR A 104 17.19 8.90 -5.42
C THR A 104 17.93 10.23 -5.31
N ARG A 105 18.69 10.44 -4.23
CA ARG A 105 19.36 11.70 -3.88
C ARG A 105 18.40 12.90 -3.79
N LYS A 106 17.11 12.67 -3.51
CA LYS A 106 16.08 13.68 -3.32
C LYS A 106 15.66 13.78 -1.86
N ASN A 107 15.17 14.95 -1.45
CA ASN A 107 14.72 15.18 -0.08
C ASN A 107 13.45 14.35 0.25
N PRO A 108 13.52 13.37 1.17
CA PRO A 108 12.38 12.52 1.52
C PRO A 108 11.30 13.26 2.33
N TYR A 109 11.63 14.30 3.08
CA TYR A 109 10.64 14.99 3.93
C TYR A 109 9.72 15.90 3.10
N THR A 110 10.22 16.45 2.00
CA THR A 110 9.37 17.12 1.00
C THR A 110 8.39 16.13 0.37
N PHE A 111 8.85 14.91 0.08
CA PHE A 111 7.99 13.84 -0.44
C PHE A 111 6.90 13.46 0.57
N ILE A 112 7.24 13.27 1.84
CA ILE A 112 6.25 12.99 2.91
C ILE A 112 5.20 14.10 2.98
N GLY A 113 5.61 15.38 2.89
CA GLY A 113 4.68 16.51 2.85
C GLY A 113 3.69 16.44 1.68
N GLN A 114 4.15 16.07 0.48
CA GLN A 114 3.31 15.89 -0.71
C GLN A 114 2.33 14.70 -0.61
N MET A 115 2.65 13.71 0.23
CA MET A 115 1.83 12.54 0.51
C MET A 115 0.94 12.67 1.76
N SER A 116 0.98 13.82 2.44
CA SER A 116 0.28 14.04 3.72
C SER A 116 -1.21 13.71 3.70
N GLU A 117 -1.90 14.00 2.58
CA GLU A 117 -3.31 13.68 2.38
C GLU A 117 -3.57 12.17 2.39
N ALA A 118 -2.76 11.39 1.66
CA ALA A 118 -2.85 9.93 1.64
C ALA A 118 -2.52 9.33 3.01
N ILE A 119 -1.48 9.82 3.68
CA ILE A 119 -1.06 9.37 5.02
C ILE A 119 -2.16 9.64 6.05
N THR A 120 -2.76 10.83 6.04
CA THR A 120 -3.84 11.20 6.97
C THR A 120 -5.10 10.39 6.70
N THR A 121 -5.43 10.17 5.43
CA THR A 121 -6.56 9.31 5.06
C THR A 121 -6.31 7.87 5.54
N ALA A 122 -5.09 7.35 5.38
CA ALA A 122 -4.71 6.00 5.79
C ALA A 122 -4.79 5.82 7.30
N PHE A 123 -4.35 6.83 8.04
CA PHE A 123 -4.53 6.89 9.49
C PHE A 123 -6.01 6.93 9.89
N GLY A 124 -6.85 7.70 9.18
CA GLY A 124 -8.28 7.78 9.48
C GLY A 124 -9.05 6.51 9.19
N THR A 125 -8.78 5.86 8.05
CA THR A 125 -9.51 4.67 7.59
C THR A 125 -8.97 3.36 8.15
N ALA A 126 -7.71 3.32 8.60
CA ALA A 126 -7.00 2.10 8.99
C ALA A 126 -6.98 1.02 7.87
N SER A 127 -6.97 1.44 6.60
CA SER A 127 -6.92 0.51 5.47
C SER A 127 -6.12 1.04 4.29
N SER A 128 -5.02 0.37 3.96
CA SER A 128 -4.18 0.66 2.79
C SER A 128 -4.97 0.54 1.48
N SER A 129 -5.85 -0.47 1.41
CA SER A 129 -6.68 -0.73 0.21
C SER A 129 -7.72 0.38 0.00
N ALA A 130 -8.38 0.84 1.07
CA ALA A 130 -9.34 1.93 0.99
C ALA A 130 -8.70 3.26 0.58
N THR A 131 -7.42 3.46 0.92
CA THR A 131 -6.66 4.68 0.58
C THR A 131 -5.92 4.62 -0.74
N LEU A 132 -5.91 3.47 -1.41
CA LEU A 132 -5.14 3.27 -2.64
C LEU A 132 -5.45 4.32 -3.72
N PRO A 133 -6.71 4.70 -4.00
CA PRO A 133 -6.98 5.72 -5.02
C PRO A 133 -6.42 7.10 -4.65
N VAL A 134 -6.48 7.48 -3.37
CA VAL A 134 -5.92 8.74 -2.86
C VAL A 134 -4.40 8.71 -2.98
N THR A 135 -3.78 7.58 -2.64
CA THR A 135 -2.33 7.36 -2.74
C THR A 135 -1.84 7.49 -4.18
N ILE A 136 -2.52 6.85 -5.14
CA ILE A 136 -2.21 6.97 -6.57
C ILE A 136 -2.31 8.44 -7.00
N ARG A 137 -3.36 9.15 -6.59
CA ARG A 137 -3.54 10.56 -6.94
C ARG A 137 -2.41 11.43 -6.41
N CYS A 138 -2.08 11.34 -5.11
CA CYS A 138 -1.01 12.12 -4.52
C CYS A 138 0.34 11.84 -5.20
N LEU A 139 0.62 10.58 -5.52
CA LEU A 139 1.86 10.18 -6.17
C LEU A 139 1.95 10.69 -7.63
N GLU A 140 0.83 10.66 -8.37
CA GLU A 140 0.75 11.18 -9.75
C GLU A 140 0.77 12.71 -9.80
N ASP A 141 -0.07 13.37 -9.00
CA ASP A 141 -0.36 14.79 -9.13
C ASP A 141 0.56 15.68 -8.26
N ASN A 142 0.86 15.26 -7.02
CA ASN A 142 1.65 16.08 -6.09
C ASN A 142 3.16 15.80 -6.23
N VAL A 143 3.52 14.52 -6.37
CA VAL A 143 4.93 14.10 -6.48
C VAL A 143 5.41 14.08 -7.94
N GLY A 144 4.52 13.76 -8.89
CA GLY A 144 4.85 13.70 -10.31
C GLY A 144 5.48 12.37 -10.76
N VAL A 145 5.14 11.25 -10.09
CA VAL A 145 5.56 9.91 -10.53
C VAL A 145 4.79 9.50 -11.79
N ASP A 146 5.46 8.77 -12.70
CA ASP A 146 4.85 8.27 -13.93
C ASP A 146 3.66 7.35 -13.62
N LYS A 147 2.50 7.65 -14.23
CA LYS A 147 1.24 6.93 -14.04
C LYS A 147 1.36 5.43 -14.29
N ARG A 148 2.24 5.00 -15.21
CA ARG A 148 2.46 3.58 -15.52
C ARG A 148 3.03 2.83 -14.32
N ILE A 149 3.90 3.48 -13.55
CA ILE A 149 4.54 2.88 -12.37
C ILE A 149 3.61 3.01 -11.17
N ALA A 150 3.04 4.20 -10.92
CA ALA A 150 2.14 4.41 -9.79
C ALA A 150 0.96 3.42 -9.80
N ARG A 151 0.30 3.26 -10.95
CA ARG A 151 -0.88 2.38 -11.11
C ARG A 151 -0.54 0.89 -11.14
N PHE A 152 0.73 0.54 -11.26
CA PHE A 152 1.18 -0.86 -11.22
C PHE A 152 1.73 -1.24 -9.85
N ALA A 153 2.65 -0.42 -9.32
CA ALA A 153 3.35 -0.70 -8.08
C ALA A 153 2.46 -0.56 -6.84
N LEU A 154 1.62 0.49 -6.76
CA LEU A 154 0.82 0.75 -5.56
C LEU A 154 -0.24 -0.32 -5.27
N PRO A 155 -1.01 -0.84 -6.25
CA PRO A 155 -1.95 -1.93 -5.97
C PRO A 155 -1.26 -3.20 -5.47
N ILE A 156 -0.09 -3.53 -6.04
CA ILE A 156 0.73 -4.67 -5.60
C ILE A 156 1.28 -4.43 -4.18
N GLY A 157 1.85 -3.25 -3.94
CA GLY A 157 2.40 -2.84 -2.64
C GLY A 157 1.35 -2.92 -1.53
N SER A 158 0.14 -2.41 -1.79
CA SER A 158 -0.94 -2.35 -0.78
C SER A 158 -1.40 -3.71 -0.25
N VAL A 159 -1.01 -4.81 -0.90
CA VAL A 159 -1.28 -6.19 -0.49
C VAL A 159 -0.02 -6.89 0.03
N ILE A 160 1.14 -6.66 -0.58
CA ILE A 160 2.35 -7.46 -0.34
C ILE A 160 3.34 -6.76 0.60
N ASN A 161 3.39 -5.43 0.61
CA ASN A 161 4.39 -4.63 1.30
C ASN A 161 3.79 -3.98 2.57
N LEU A 162 3.54 -4.80 3.58
CA LEU A 162 2.97 -4.37 4.86
C LEU A 162 4.03 -4.28 5.97
N ASP A 163 5.00 -3.37 5.80
CA ASP A 163 6.16 -3.18 6.70
C ASP A 163 5.77 -2.96 8.17
N GLY A 164 4.80 -2.08 8.40
CA GLY A 164 4.27 -1.78 9.73
C GLY A 164 3.55 -2.97 10.35
N THR A 165 2.91 -3.82 9.52
CA THR A 165 2.27 -5.06 9.98
C THR A 165 3.34 -6.06 10.44
N ALA A 166 4.39 -6.28 9.66
CA ALA A 166 5.50 -7.15 10.03
C ALA A 166 6.18 -6.70 11.33
N LEU A 167 6.42 -5.39 11.48
CA LEU A 167 7.02 -4.81 12.69
C LEU A 167 6.14 -5.07 13.92
N TYR A 168 4.85 -4.77 13.81
CA TYR A 168 3.89 -5.02 14.88
C TYR A 168 3.82 -6.49 15.25
N GLU A 169 3.76 -7.36 14.24
CA GLU A 169 3.65 -8.81 14.45
C GLU A 169 4.86 -9.37 15.20
N ALA A 170 6.07 -8.95 14.83
CA ALA A 170 7.28 -9.32 15.52
C ALA A 170 7.31 -8.82 16.97
N VAL A 171 6.95 -7.54 17.20
CA VAL A 171 6.95 -6.95 18.55
C VAL A 171 5.89 -7.59 19.44
N ALA A 172 4.68 -7.85 18.94
CA ALA A 172 3.63 -8.49 19.73
C ALA A 172 3.97 -9.96 20.05
N ALA A 173 4.55 -10.70 19.11
CA ALA A 173 4.99 -12.07 19.37
C ALA A 173 6.06 -12.13 20.48
N VAL A 174 7.03 -11.23 20.44
CA VAL A 174 8.07 -11.11 21.49
C VAL A 174 7.44 -10.70 22.83
N PHE A 175 6.53 -9.73 22.82
CA PHE A 175 5.85 -9.26 24.03
C PHE A 175 5.03 -10.37 24.70
N ILE A 176 4.23 -11.13 23.93
CA ILE A 176 3.43 -12.23 24.47
C ILE A 176 4.33 -13.35 25.00
N ALA A 177 5.42 -13.68 24.29
CA ALA A 177 6.39 -14.65 24.77
C ALA A 177 7.02 -14.22 26.12
N GLN A 178 7.35 -12.94 26.27
CA GLN A 178 7.85 -12.38 27.53
C GLN A 178 6.80 -12.43 28.65
N MET A 179 5.53 -12.13 28.35
CA MET A 179 4.44 -12.24 29.33
C MET A 179 4.17 -13.67 29.80
N ARG A 180 4.53 -14.67 28.98
CA ARG A 180 4.40 -16.09 29.29
C ARG A 180 5.67 -16.72 29.84
N ASP A 181 6.68 -15.89 30.17
CA ASP A 181 8.01 -16.34 30.62
C ASP A 181 8.64 -17.39 29.69
N VAL A 182 8.38 -17.28 28.39
CA VAL A 182 8.96 -18.16 27.38
C VAL A 182 10.32 -17.62 26.97
N ASP A 183 11.37 -18.39 27.24
CA ASP A 183 12.73 -18.05 26.83
C ASP A 183 12.84 -17.90 25.30
N LEU A 184 13.18 -16.68 24.87
CA LEU A 184 13.46 -16.33 23.49
C LEU A 184 14.96 -16.45 23.23
N ASN A 185 15.36 -17.54 22.59
CA ASN A 185 16.72 -17.65 22.05
C ASN A 185 16.80 -17.04 20.63
N VAL A 186 18.02 -16.91 20.10
CA VAL A 186 18.27 -16.36 18.76
C VAL A 186 17.50 -17.14 17.68
N GLY A 187 17.38 -18.46 17.81
CA GLY A 187 16.62 -19.29 16.87
C GLY A 187 15.14 -18.91 16.81
N LYS A 188 14.48 -18.73 17.95
CA LYS A 188 13.08 -18.28 18.01
C LYS A 188 12.91 -16.87 17.43
N LEU A 189 13.85 -15.95 17.68
CA LEU A 189 13.81 -14.60 17.09
C LEU A 189 13.89 -14.62 15.56
N ILE A 190 14.73 -15.50 14.99
CA ILE A 190 14.81 -15.69 13.53
C ILE A 190 13.47 -16.23 13.00
N VAL A 191 12.90 -17.23 13.67
CA VAL A 191 11.59 -17.78 13.30
C VAL A 191 10.51 -16.71 13.33
N ILE A 192 10.41 -15.91 14.41
CA ILE A 192 9.47 -14.78 14.53
C ILE A 192 9.61 -13.82 13.35
N THR A 193 10.85 -13.46 12.99
CA THR A 193 11.12 -12.50 11.92
C THR A 193 10.66 -13.03 10.56
N ILE A 194 10.96 -14.30 10.25
CA ILE A 194 10.55 -14.95 9.00
C ILE A 194 9.03 -15.10 8.95
N THR A 195 8.41 -15.56 10.04
CA THR A 195 6.95 -15.80 10.08
C THR A 195 6.18 -14.48 10.02
N ALA A 196 6.61 -13.43 10.72
CA ALA A 196 6.01 -12.11 10.63
C ALA A 196 6.15 -11.50 9.23
N THR A 197 7.30 -11.66 8.58
CA THR A 197 7.49 -11.18 7.20
C THR A 197 6.58 -11.93 6.22
N ALA A 198 6.47 -13.26 6.36
CA ALA A 198 5.59 -14.06 5.52
C ALA A 198 4.10 -13.76 5.78
N ALA A 199 3.72 -13.56 7.04
CA ALA A 199 2.38 -13.23 7.45
C ALA A 199 1.95 -11.85 6.95
N ALA A 200 2.85 -10.86 6.97
CA ALA A 200 2.61 -9.53 6.41
C ALA A 200 2.32 -9.56 4.89
N ILE A 201 2.87 -10.50 4.13
CA ILE A 201 2.52 -10.69 2.71
C ILE A 201 1.10 -11.27 2.55
N GLY A 202 0.67 -12.09 3.51
CA GLY A 202 -0.63 -12.75 3.51
C GLY A 202 -1.76 -11.93 4.15
N ALA A 203 -1.44 -10.85 4.87
CA ALA A 203 -2.43 -9.99 5.50
C ALA A 203 -3.16 -9.15 4.45
N ALA A 204 -4.50 -9.16 4.50
CA ALA A 204 -5.28 -8.27 3.65
C ALA A 204 -5.10 -6.80 4.11
N GLY A 205 -5.04 -5.85 3.17
CA GLY A 205 -4.95 -4.42 3.47
C GLY A 205 -6.26 -3.79 3.99
N ILE A 206 -6.97 -4.49 4.87
CA ILE A 206 -8.24 -4.11 5.51
C ILE A 206 -8.04 -3.92 7.02
N PRO A 207 -8.92 -3.18 7.71
CA PRO A 207 -8.76 -2.92 9.13
C PRO A 207 -8.71 -4.21 9.95
N GLN A 208 -7.86 -4.24 10.98
CA GLN A 208 -7.70 -5.36 11.91
C GLN A 208 -7.25 -6.70 11.27
N ALA A 209 -6.82 -6.72 10.00
CA ALA A 209 -6.34 -7.94 9.36
C ALA A 209 -5.15 -8.58 10.10
N GLY A 210 -4.32 -7.76 10.75
CA GLY A 210 -3.16 -8.19 11.53
C GLY A 210 -3.53 -9.08 12.74
N ALA A 211 -4.78 -9.07 13.20
CA ALA A 211 -5.20 -9.94 14.28
C ALA A 211 -5.28 -11.42 13.85
N VAL A 212 -5.70 -11.68 12.61
CA VAL A 212 -5.83 -13.04 12.08
C VAL A 212 -4.45 -13.67 11.86
N THR A 213 -3.51 -12.89 11.32
CA THR A 213 -2.15 -13.32 11.07
C THR A 213 -1.34 -13.50 12.35
N MET A 214 -1.62 -12.71 13.39
CA MET A 214 -1.02 -12.91 14.72
C MET A 214 -1.30 -14.31 15.29
N ILE A 215 -2.51 -14.85 15.11
CA ILE A 215 -2.87 -16.20 15.56
C ILE A 215 -1.94 -17.26 14.94
N MET A 216 -1.61 -17.10 13.65
CA MET A 216 -0.68 -18.00 12.95
C MET A 216 0.72 -17.95 13.55
N ILE A 217 1.21 -16.75 13.89
CA ILE A 217 2.54 -16.55 14.47
C ILE A 217 2.61 -17.15 15.87
N LEU A 218 1.60 -16.90 16.72
CA LEU A 218 1.53 -17.47 18.07
C LEU A 218 1.52 -19.00 18.04
N ASN A 219 0.72 -19.60 17.16
CA ASN A 219 0.69 -21.06 16.99
C ASN A 219 2.06 -21.62 16.58
N THR A 220 2.80 -20.91 15.73
CA THR A 220 4.16 -21.30 15.30
C THR A 220 5.17 -21.27 16.44
N LEU A 221 4.94 -20.42 17.45
CA LEU A 221 5.75 -20.34 18.66
C LEU A 221 5.28 -21.29 19.77
N GLY A 222 4.19 -22.03 19.55
CA GLY A 222 3.55 -22.86 20.57
C GLY A 222 2.83 -22.06 21.65
N LEU A 223 2.47 -20.79 21.37
CA LEU A 223 1.75 -19.91 22.28
C LEU A 223 0.24 -19.99 22.05
N PRO A 224 -0.59 -19.86 23.10
CA PRO A 224 -2.05 -19.87 22.95
C PRO A 224 -2.55 -18.69 22.11
N ALA A 225 -3.36 -18.97 21.09
CA ALA A 225 -3.98 -17.93 20.26
C ALA A 225 -4.88 -16.96 21.05
N THR A 226 -5.39 -17.38 22.21
CA THR A 226 -6.20 -16.55 23.12
C THR A 226 -5.44 -15.33 23.64
N ASP A 227 -4.11 -15.36 23.61
CA ASP A 227 -3.26 -14.29 24.13
C ASP A 227 -3.31 -13.03 23.27
N ILE A 228 -3.88 -13.10 22.07
CA ILE A 228 -4.20 -11.92 21.26
C ILE A 228 -5.13 -10.94 21.98
N SER A 229 -5.98 -11.43 22.88
CA SER A 229 -6.86 -10.60 23.71
C SER A 229 -6.09 -9.61 24.59
N LEU A 230 -4.82 -9.90 24.88
CA LEU A 230 -3.95 -9.03 25.68
C LEU A 230 -3.55 -7.74 24.94
N ILE A 231 -3.55 -7.75 23.61
CA ILE A 231 -3.09 -6.62 22.78
C ILE A 231 -4.22 -5.94 22.00
N ILE A 232 -5.38 -6.60 21.88
CA ILE A 232 -6.50 -6.11 21.05
C ILE A 232 -7.04 -4.75 21.53
N GLY A 233 -6.95 -4.47 22.83
CA GLY A 233 -7.42 -3.21 23.42
C GLY A 233 -6.69 -1.96 22.93
N VAL A 234 -5.43 -2.09 22.49
CA VAL A 234 -4.62 -0.99 21.93
C VAL A 234 -4.48 -1.06 20.41
N ASP A 235 -4.94 -2.16 19.80
CA ASP A 235 -4.68 -2.44 18.40
C ASP A 235 -5.36 -1.42 17.47
N TRP A 236 -6.52 -0.89 17.85
CA TRP A 236 -7.23 0.09 17.04
C TRP A 236 -6.35 1.31 16.67
N LEU A 237 -5.49 1.78 17.59
CA LEU A 237 -4.60 2.92 17.32
C LEU A 237 -3.33 2.47 16.60
N LEU A 238 -2.76 1.33 17.00
CA LEU A 238 -1.58 0.78 16.35
C LEU A 238 -1.86 0.45 14.87
N ASP A 239 -3.03 -0.10 14.53
CA ASP A 239 -3.48 -0.38 13.16
C ASP A 239 -3.42 0.85 12.25
N ARG A 240 -3.79 2.02 12.79
CA ARG A 240 -3.75 3.28 12.05
C ARG A 240 -2.32 3.73 11.77
N CYS A 241 -1.45 3.64 12.78
CA CYS A 241 -0.02 3.93 12.63
C CYS A 241 0.64 2.97 11.63
N ARG A 242 0.32 1.67 11.70
CA ARG A 242 0.81 0.64 10.77
C ARG A 242 0.40 0.95 9.35
N THR A 243 -0.88 1.24 9.14
CA THR A 243 -1.44 1.58 7.83
C THR A 243 -0.75 2.81 7.23
N ALA A 244 -0.53 3.86 8.03
CA ALA A 244 0.16 5.06 7.59
C ALA A 244 1.61 4.77 7.13
N VAL A 245 2.34 3.91 7.85
CA VAL A 245 3.70 3.49 7.48
C VAL A 245 3.70 2.61 6.23
N ASN A 246 2.74 1.67 6.10
CA ASN A 246 2.61 0.81 4.92
C ASN A 246 2.40 1.64 3.65
N VAL A 247 1.44 2.59 3.68
CA VAL A 247 1.17 3.49 2.55
C VAL A 247 2.38 4.36 2.23
N MET A 248 3.14 4.79 3.23
CA MET A 248 4.36 5.55 3.04
C MET A 248 5.47 4.70 2.38
N GLY A 249 5.66 3.45 2.82
CA GLY A 249 6.58 2.49 2.24
C GLY A 249 6.30 2.22 0.76
N ASP A 250 5.04 1.93 0.43
CA ASP A 250 4.59 1.71 -0.95
C ASP A 250 4.86 2.92 -1.85
N SER A 251 4.60 4.12 -1.31
CA SER A 251 4.80 5.38 -2.03
C SER A 251 6.29 5.63 -2.30
N PHE A 252 7.15 5.43 -1.31
CA PHE A 252 8.60 5.52 -1.50
C PHE A 252 9.10 4.47 -2.50
N GLY A 253 8.65 3.22 -2.38
CA GLY A 253 9.00 2.14 -3.29
C GLY A 253 8.66 2.47 -4.74
N ALA A 254 7.42 2.90 -5.00
CA ALA A 254 6.98 3.32 -6.33
C ALA A 254 7.82 4.48 -6.89
N ALA A 255 8.18 5.46 -6.06
CA ALA A 255 9.01 6.59 -6.46
C ALA A 255 10.47 6.19 -6.75
N ILE A 256 11.04 5.26 -5.97
CA ILE A 256 12.39 4.71 -6.21
C ILE A 256 12.42 3.94 -7.52
N VAL A 257 11.44 3.06 -7.76
CA VAL A 257 11.31 2.30 -9.01
C VAL A 257 11.19 3.28 -10.19
N ALA A 258 10.36 4.33 -10.06
CA ALA A 258 10.24 5.34 -11.10
C ALA A 258 11.53 6.11 -11.38
N HIS A 259 12.31 6.41 -10.34
CA HIS A 259 13.61 7.05 -10.50
C HIS A 259 14.61 6.13 -11.22
N ARG A 260 14.59 4.82 -10.95
CA ARG A 260 15.50 3.85 -11.58
C ARG A 260 15.08 3.47 -13.01
N SER A 261 13.79 3.42 -13.30
CA SER A 261 13.25 3.05 -14.62
C SER A 261 13.12 4.23 -15.61
N GLN A 262 13.70 5.40 -15.34
CA GLN A 262 13.58 6.57 -16.22
C GLN A 262 13.99 6.29 -17.68
N LYS A 263 15.05 5.51 -17.90
CA LYS A 263 15.52 5.15 -19.25
C LYS A 263 14.52 4.26 -19.99
N GLU A 264 13.91 3.30 -19.30
CA GLU A 264 12.89 2.41 -19.86
C GLU A 264 11.62 3.19 -20.20
N LEU A 265 11.18 4.05 -19.29
CA LEU A 265 10.04 4.93 -19.49
C LEU A 265 10.22 5.83 -20.71
N ALA A 266 11.43 6.40 -20.90
CA ALA A 266 11.78 7.21 -22.05
C ALA A 266 11.68 6.42 -23.36
N ARG A 267 12.29 5.23 -23.41
CA ARG A 267 12.20 4.31 -24.57
C ARG A 267 10.76 3.96 -24.92
N THR A 268 9.95 3.56 -23.94
CA THR A 268 8.54 3.22 -24.18
C THR A 268 7.73 4.40 -24.72
N THR A 269 7.99 5.62 -24.23
CA THR A 269 7.34 6.84 -24.71
C THR A 269 7.73 7.13 -26.16
N GLU A 270 9.00 6.94 -26.51
CA GLU A 270 9.52 7.14 -27.85
C GLU A 270 8.92 6.13 -28.83
N THR A 271 8.94 4.83 -28.52
CA THR A 271 8.33 3.77 -29.34
C THR A 271 6.84 4.03 -29.59
N ARG A 272 6.09 4.49 -28.58
CA ARG A 272 4.67 4.85 -28.75
C ARG A 272 4.48 6.04 -29.69
N ARG A 273 5.36 7.04 -29.64
CA ARG A 273 5.31 8.21 -30.54
C ARG A 273 5.60 7.81 -31.98
N THR A 274 6.63 7.01 -32.23
CA THR A 274 6.94 6.51 -33.59
C THR A 274 5.83 5.63 -34.13
N SER A 275 5.28 4.71 -33.33
CA SER A 275 4.16 3.86 -33.76
C SER A 275 2.91 4.68 -34.11
N ARG A 276 2.56 5.71 -33.33
CA ARG A 276 1.43 6.61 -33.63
C ARG A 276 1.68 7.46 -34.87
N SER A 277 2.89 7.95 -35.06
CA SER A 277 3.27 8.69 -36.27
C SER A 277 3.17 7.82 -37.52
N ASN A 278 3.63 6.56 -37.44
CA ASN A 278 3.54 5.62 -38.55
C ASN A 278 2.10 5.24 -38.86
N ALA A 279 1.27 4.98 -37.83
CA ALA A 279 -0.16 4.72 -38.02
C ALA A 279 -0.90 5.89 -38.69
N ARG A 280 -0.60 7.15 -38.29
CA ARG A 280 -1.15 8.35 -38.95
C ARG A 280 -0.69 8.49 -40.41
N LYS A 281 0.58 8.22 -40.70
CA LYS A 281 1.07 8.25 -42.09
C LYS A 281 0.37 7.21 -42.97
N ILE A 282 0.16 5.99 -42.45
CA ILE A 282 -0.56 4.92 -43.16
C ILE A 282 -2.03 5.30 -43.38
N SER A 283 -2.71 5.89 -42.39
CA SER A 283 -4.10 6.32 -42.57
C SER A 283 -4.26 7.45 -43.59
N VAL A 284 -3.30 8.39 -43.63
CA VAL A 284 -3.29 9.49 -44.62
C VAL A 284 -2.99 8.97 -46.02
N LEU A 285 -2.04 8.04 -46.17
CA LEU A 285 -1.73 7.41 -47.45
C LEU A 285 -2.91 6.55 -47.95
N GLY A 286 -3.58 5.81 -47.07
CA GLY A 286 -4.79 5.06 -47.41
C GLY A 286 -5.94 5.95 -47.87
N GLN A 287 -6.14 7.12 -47.24
CA GLN A 287 -7.13 8.10 -47.69
C GLN A 287 -6.76 8.78 -49.01
N ALA A 288 -5.47 9.03 -49.26
CA ALA A 288 -5.00 9.60 -50.51
C ALA A 288 -5.18 8.63 -51.69
N GLN A 289 -5.01 7.33 -51.46
CA GLN A 289 -5.17 6.30 -52.49
C GLN A 289 -6.64 6.11 -52.89
N ILE A 290 -7.57 6.22 -51.94
CA ILE A 290 -9.03 6.23 -52.21
C ILE A 290 -9.46 7.43 -53.07
N PHE A 291 -8.75 8.56 -53.00
CA PHE A 291 -9.03 9.76 -53.80
C PHE A 291 -8.44 9.74 -55.21
N VAL A 292 -7.52 8.81 -55.49
CA VAL A 292 -6.90 8.64 -56.83
C VAL A 292 -7.67 7.58 -57.65
N ASP A 293 -8.41 6.69 -56.99
CA ASP A 293 -9.19 5.61 -57.62
C ASP A 293 -10.69 5.96 -57.85
N THR A 294 -11.09 7.23 -57.68
CA THR A 294 -12.44 7.78 -58.02
C THR A 294 -12.33 8.88 -59.05
#